data_AF-A0A147F4K5-F1
#
_entry.id   AF-A0A147F4K5-F1
#
_cell.length_a   1.000
_cell.length_b   1.000
_cell.length_c   1.000
_cell.angle_alpha   90.00
_cell.angle_beta   90.00
_cell.angle_gamma   90.00
#
_symmetry.space_group_name_H-M   'P 1'
#
loop_
_entity.id
_entity.type
_entity.pdbx_description
1 polymer ?
#
loop_
_entity_poly.entity_id
_entity_poly.type
_entity_poly.pdbx_seq_one_letter_code
_entity_poly.pdbx_strand_id
1 'polypeptide(L)'
;MKRTALAATAATVLLLLTGCTSAPAAKPAPVASTEAEAAPLSAESPSATDERGEEAFLSEVRSELRPDNVIPNATDAQLLEAGKKACEAIASGTNTLLVSLIDGEPTNGMGYYSDSGVIITAARGTICD
;
A
#
# COMPACT_ATOMS: atom_id res chain seq x y z
N MET A 1 13.64 -7.69 47.47
CA MET A 1 12.64 -7.06 48.37
C MET A 1 12.35 -5.69 47.75
N LYS A 2 11.18 -5.39 47.18
CA LYS A 2 9.85 -5.30 47.80
C LYS A 2 8.76 -5.69 46.79
N ARG A 3 7.72 -6.34 47.33
CA ARG A 3 6.45 -6.72 46.69
C ARG A 3 5.58 -5.46 46.59
N THR A 4 4.65 -5.34 45.63
CA THR A 4 3.18 -5.54 45.70
C THR A 4 2.54 -4.29 45.04
N ALA A 5 1.38 -4.25 44.39
CA ALA A 5 0.40 -5.22 43.87
C ALA A 5 -0.77 -4.40 43.28
N LEU A 6 -1.54 -5.01 42.34
CA LEU A 6 -3.02 -4.90 42.15
C LEU A 6 -3.63 -3.51 41.79
N ALA A 7 -4.71 -3.33 40.99
CA ALA A 7 -5.84 -4.16 40.55
C ALA A 7 -6.46 -3.49 39.29
N ALA A 8 -6.88 -4.21 38.24
CA ALA A 8 -8.25 -4.73 38.00
C ALA A 8 -9.33 -3.63 37.85
N THR A 9 -10.02 -3.49 36.71
CA THR A 9 -11.41 -3.93 36.39
C THR A 9 -11.96 -2.90 35.39
N ALA A 10 -12.97 -3.07 34.52
CA ALA A 10 -13.82 -4.17 34.04
C ALA A 10 -14.67 -3.55 32.88
N ALA A 11 -14.94 -4.31 31.83
CA ALA A 11 -16.30 -4.75 31.44
C ALA A 11 -17.10 -3.86 30.45
N THR A 12 -17.25 -4.43 29.24
CA THR A 12 -18.48 -4.62 28.43
C THR A 12 -19.44 -3.46 28.17
N VAL A 13 -19.76 -3.24 26.88
CA VAL A 13 -21.14 -3.35 26.36
C VAL A 13 -21.12 -3.93 24.95
N LEU A 14 -21.65 -5.16 24.79
CA LEU A 14 -22.18 -5.66 23.52
C LEU A 14 -23.51 -4.94 23.25
N LEU A 15 -23.67 -4.32 22.10
CA LEU A 15 -24.97 -3.89 21.58
C LEU A 15 -25.30 -4.71 20.34
N LEU A 16 -26.06 -5.78 20.59
CA LEU A 16 -26.86 -6.50 19.60
C LEU A 16 -27.91 -5.53 19.04
N LEU A 17 -27.88 -5.26 17.73
CA LEU A 17 -29.04 -4.75 16.99
C LEU A 17 -29.69 -5.91 16.23
N THR A 18 -30.51 -6.66 16.95
CA THR A 18 -31.57 -7.48 16.38
C THR A 18 -32.84 -6.65 16.25
N GLY A 19 -33.40 -6.58 15.03
CA GLY A 19 -34.85 -6.43 14.85
C GLY A 19 -35.28 -5.35 13.85
N CYS A 20 -35.83 -5.78 12.71
CA CYS A 20 -37.24 -5.51 12.46
C CYS A 20 -37.87 -6.51 11.47
N THR A 21 -38.99 -7.07 11.93
CA THR A 21 -40.06 -7.86 11.30
C THR A 21 -40.71 -7.13 10.11
N SER A 22 -41.39 -7.68 9.08
CA SER A 22 -42.40 -8.74 8.95
C SER A 22 -42.56 -9.24 7.49
N ALA A 23 -43.04 -10.49 7.31
CA ALA A 23 -43.50 -11.09 6.03
C ALA A 23 -44.97 -10.71 5.70
N PRO A 24 -45.56 -10.96 4.48
CA PRO A 24 -45.90 -12.32 4.01
C PRO A 24 -45.77 -12.59 2.48
N ALA A 25 -45.91 -13.87 2.13
CA ALA A 25 -45.84 -14.43 0.77
C ALA A 25 -47.09 -14.17 -0.11
N ALA A 26 -46.87 -13.96 -1.41
CA ALA A 26 -47.84 -14.20 -2.48
C ALA A 26 -47.13 -14.72 -3.74
N LYS A 27 -47.73 -15.70 -4.43
CA LYS A 27 -47.26 -16.42 -5.62
C LYS A 27 -48.37 -16.31 -6.69
N PRO A 28 -48.13 -16.60 -7.99
CA PRO A 28 -47.34 -15.85 -8.98
C PRO A 28 -48.19 -15.45 -10.23
N ALA A 29 -47.69 -14.53 -11.07
CA ALA A 29 -48.07 -14.45 -12.49
C ALA A 29 -46.93 -13.79 -13.30
N PRO A 30 -46.69 -14.20 -14.57
CA PRO A 30 -45.43 -13.99 -15.25
C PRO A 30 -45.43 -12.64 -15.96
N VAL A 31 -44.44 -11.82 -15.67
CA VAL A 31 -43.98 -10.79 -16.61
C VAL A 31 -42.59 -11.21 -17.04
N ALA A 32 -42.50 -11.55 -18.32
CA ALA A 32 -41.24 -11.68 -19.03
C ALA A 32 -40.55 -10.31 -18.98
N SER A 33 -39.75 -10.10 -17.94
CA SER A 33 -38.76 -9.05 -17.92
C SER A 33 -37.57 -9.57 -18.70
N THR A 34 -37.43 -9.06 -19.91
CA THR A 34 -36.21 -9.09 -20.70
C THR A 34 -35.04 -8.76 -19.78
N GLU A 35 -34.29 -9.79 -19.41
CA GLU A 35 -33.01 -9.68 -18.75
C GLU A 35 -32.05 -9.12 -19.79
N ALA A 36 -32.10 -7.79 -19.95
CA ALA A 36 -30.93 -7.06 -20.36
C ALA A 36 -29.95 -7.22 -19.20
N GLU A 37 -29.20 -8.33 -19.24
CA GLU A 37 -27.97 -8.54 -18.50
C GLU A 37 -27.03 -7.41 -18.93
N ALA A 38 -27.20 -6.25 -18.28
CA ALA A 38 -26.17 -5.25 -18.24
C ALA A 38 -25.03 -5.92 -17.46
N ALA A 39 -24.16 -6.61 -18.20
CA ALA A 39 -22.83 -6.94 -17.72
C ALA A 39 -22.32 -5.69 -17.00
N PRO A 40 -21.99 -5.75 -15.69
CA PRO A 40 -21.42 -4.59 -15.04
C PRO A 40 -20.16 -4.26 -15.82
N LEU A 41 -20.16 -3.14 -16.52
CA LEU A 41 -18.96 -2.59 -17.13
C LEU A 41 -18.01 -2.36 -15.96
N SER A 42 -17.02 -3.23 -15.83
CA SER A 42 -15.91 -3.07 -14.89
C SER A 42 -15.38 -1.66 -15.08
N ALA A 43 -15.61 -0.81 -14.09
CA ALA A 43 -14.98 0.49 -14.01
C ALA A 43 -13.51 0.23 -13.70
N GLU A 44 -12.72 0.04 -14.76
CA GLU A 44 -11.29 0.27 -14.69
C GLU A 44 -11.14 1.75 -14.29
N SER A 45 -10.70 2.01 -13.07
CA SER A 45 -10.19 3.31 -12.67
C SER A 45 -8.84 3.16 -11.99
N PRO A 46 -7.78 2.75 -12.72
CA PRO A 46 -6.41 2.84 -12.26
C PRO A 46 -5.91 4.25 -12.60
N SER A 47 -6.36 5.25 -11.85
CA SER A 47 -5.81 6.60 -11.99
C SER A 47 -5.70 7.26 -10.62
N ALA A 48 -6.79 7.30 -9.85
CA ALA A 48 -6.77 7.95 -8.54
C ALA A 48 -6.04 7.15 -7.44
N THR A 49 -5.84 5.84 -7.61
CA THR A 49 -5.09 5.02 -6.64
C THR A 49 -3.59 5.07 -6.93
N ASP A 50 -3.22 5.02 -8.21
CA ASP A 50 -1.83 5.09 -8.65
C ASP A 50 -1.24 6.47 -8.36
N GLU A 51 -1.97 7.56 -8.64
CA GLU A 51 -1.54 8.92 -8.32
C GLU A 51 -1.31 9.13 -6.81
N ARG A 52 -2.21 8.61 -5.96
CA ARG A 52 -2.05 8.67 -4.50
C ARG A 52 -0.86 7.85 -4.01
N GLY A 53 -0.60 6.70 -4.61
CA GLY A 53 0.56 5.87 -4.32
C GLY A 53 1.86 6.57 -4.72
N GLU A 54 1.90 7.16 -5.92
CA GLU A 54 3.05 7.92 -6.43
C GLU A 54 3.35 9.16 -5.58
N GLU A 55 2.33 9.91 -5.14
CA GLU A 55 2.51 11.03 -4.21
C GLU A 55 3.05 10.58 -2.84
N ALA A 56 2.50 9.50 -2.28
CA ALA A 56 2.97 8.95 -1.01
C ALA A 56 4.41 8.44 -1.12
N PHE A 57 4.73 7.76 -2.22
CA PHE A 57 6.09 7.31 -2.54
C PHE A 57 7.08 8.48 -2.57
N LEU A 58 6.78 9.54 -3.33
CA LEU A 58 7.65 10.70 -3.46
C LEU A 58 7.84 11.42 -2.11
N SER A 59 6.77 11.50 -1.31
CA SER A 59 6.83 12.08 0.04
C SER A 59 7.78 11.28 0.94
N GLU A 60 7.62 9.96 0.99
CA GLU A 60 8.41 9.06 1.84
C GLU A 60 9.90 9.08 1.46
N VAL A 61 10.19 8.97 0.16
CA VAL A 61 11.57 9.03 -0.33
C VAL A 61 12.19 10.37 0.06
N ARG A 62 11.51 11.49 -0.19
CA ARG A 62 12.04 12.83 0.12
C ARG A 62 12.22 13.10 1.61
N SER A 63 11.45 12.47 2.50
CA SER A 63 11.66 12.62 3.94
C SER A 63 12.89 11.87 4.46
N GLU A 64 13.25 10.76 3.81
CA GLU A 64 14.35 9.89 4.23
C GLU A 64 15.68 10.18 3.51
N LEU A 65 15.64 10.86 2.36
CA LEU A 65 16.85 11.31 1.68
C LEU A 65 17.61 12.33 2.52
N ARG A 66 18.80 11.93 2.98
CA ARG A 66 19.67 12.81 3.76
C ARG A 66 20.32 13.87 2.85
N PRO A 67 20.68 15.06 3.37
CA PRO A 67 21.29 16.13 2.56
C PRO A 67 22.64 15.76 1.93
N ASP A 68 23.32 14.76 2.50
CA ASP A 68 24.58 14.18 2.04
C ASP A 68 24.40 12.94 1.16
N ASN A 69 23.16 12.46 1.00
CA ASN A 69 22.82 11.36 0.12
C ASN A 69 22.57 11.92 -1.29
N VAL A 70 23.52 11.62 -2.17
CA VAL A 70 23.65 12.19 -3.51
C VAL A 70 22.86 11.34 -4.50
N ILE A 71 21.54 11.16 -4.29
CA ILE A 71 20.73 10.92 -5.48
C ILE A 71 20.75 12.26 -6.22
N PRO A 72 21.48 12.38 -7.33
CA PRO A 72 21.88 13.67 -7.88
C PRO A 72 20.64 14.48 -8.26
N ASN A 73 20.18 15.39 -7.39
CA ASN A 73 18.98 16.21 -7.57
C ASN A 73 17.85 15.46 -8.31
N ALA A 74 17.56 14.22 -7.90
CA ALA A 74 16.65 13.38 -8.67
C ALA A 74 15.28 14.06 -8.79
N THR A 75 14.83 14.15 -10.02
CA THR A 75 13.48 14.59 -10.35
C THR A 75 12.47 13.53 -9.90
N ASP A 76 11.22 13.94 -9.72
CA ASP A 76 10.14 13.02 -9.35
C ASP A 76 9.98 11.89 -10.35
N ALA A 77 10.15 12.18 -11.65
CA ALA A 77 10.15 11.17 -12.69
C ALA A 77 11.25 10.10 -12.48
N GLN A 78 12.45 10.52 -12.11
CA GLN A 78 13.56 9.58 -11.86
C GLN A 78 13.31 8.73 -10.62
N LEU A 79 12.77 9.32 -9.55
CA LEU A 79 12.41 8.59 -8.35
C LEU A 79 11.31 7.57 -8.65
N LEU A 80 10.28 7.96 -9.40
CA LEU A 80 9.18 7.06 -9.78
C LEU A 80 9.66 5.92 -10.68
N GLU A 81 10.56 6.18 -11.62
CA GLU A 81 11.17 5.13 -12.44
C GLU A 81 11.99 4.16 -11.59
N ALA A 82 12.78 4.68 -10.64
CA ALA A 82 13.52 3.85 -9.70
C ALA A 82 12.58 3.04 -8.79
N GLY A 83 11.46 3.62 -8.35
CA GLY A 83 10.42 2.93 -7.60
C GLY A 83 9.78 1.79 -8.39
N LYS A 84 9.51 1.97 -9.68
CA LYS A 84 9.01 0.91 -10.57
C LYS A 84 10.02 -0.24 -10.73
N LYS A 85 11.29 0.10 -10.95
CA LYS A 85 12.39 -0.90 -10.94
C LYS A 85 12.52 -1.62 -9.60
N ALA A 86 12.25 -0.93 -8.48
CA ALA A 86 12.22 -1.56 -7.17
C ALA A 86 11.11 -2.61 -7.07
N CYS A 87 9.90 -2.31 -7.56
CA CYS A 87 8.80 -3.27 -7.57
C CYS A 87 9.12 -4.50 -8.43
N GLU A 88 9.77 -4.33 -9.58
CA GLU A 88 10.26 -5.45 -10.41
C GLU A 88 11.30 -6.31 -9.67
N ALA A 89 12.26 -5.66 -8.98
CA ALA A 89 13.27 -6.37 -8.18
C ALA A 89 12.63 -7.16 -7.01
N ILE A 90 11.59 -6.59 -6.39
CA ILE A 90 10.82 -7.25 -5.33
C ILE A 90 10.05 -8.44 -5.88
N ALA A 91 9.29 -8.25 -6.95
CA ALA A 91 8.47 -9.29 -7.58
C ALA A 91 9.30 -10.46 -8.10
N SER A 92 10.53 -10.19 -8.56
CA SER A 92 11.49 -11.21 -8.99
C SER A 92 12.20 -11.94 -7.85
N GLY A 93 11.99 -11.52 -6.59
CA GLY A 93 12.68 -12.09 -5.42
C GLY A 93 14.16 -11.77 -5.36
N THR A 94 14.61 -10.72 -6.06
CA THR A 94 16.00 -10.27 -6.03
C THR A 94 16.38 -9.84 -4.61
N ASN A 95 17.62 -10.08 -4.19
CA ASN A 95 18.11 -9.56 -2.92
C ASN A 95 18.24 -8.04 -2.99
N THR A 96 17.20 -7.35 -2.55
CA THR A 96 17.07 -5.89 -2.64
C THR A 96 18.14 -5.12 -1.86
N LEU A 97 18.84 -5.74 -0.91
CA LEU A 97 19.94 -5.09 -0.21
C LEU A 97 21.16 -4.83 -1.11
N LEU A 98 21.28 -5.60 -2.20
CA LEU A 98 22.41 -5.58 -3.12
C LEU A 98 22.04 -4.99 -4.49
N VAL A 99 20.87 -4.37 -4.62
CA VAL A 99 20.40 -3.77 -5.86
C VAL A 99 20.69 -2.28 -5.85
N SER A 100 21.36 -1.81 -6.89
CA SER A 100 21.47 -0.38 -7.21
C SER A 100 20.35 -0.03 -8.19
N LEU A 101 19.48 0.90 -7.80
CA LEU A 101 18.44 1.49 -8.63
C LEU A 101 18.87 2.81 -9.26
N ILE A 102 19.97 3.36 -8.77
CA ILE A 102 20.55 4.63 -9.19
C ILE A 102 21.93 4.34 -9.81
N ASP A 103 22.17 4.88 -11.00
CA ASP A 103 23.45 4.71 -11.67
C ASP A 103 24.56 5.44 -10.91
N GLY A 104 25.66 4.72 -10.64
CA GLY A 104 26.82 5.27 -9.95
C GLY A 104 26.66 5.45 -8.44
N GLU A 105 25.59 4.93 -7.83
CA GLU A 105 25.46 4.93 -6.37
C GLU A 105 26.60 4.13 -5.72
N PRO A 106 27.35 4.73 -4.77
CA PRO A 106 28.35 4.01 -4.02
C PRO A 106 27.69 3.17 -2.93
N THR A 107 28.23 1.97 -2.69
CA THR A 107 27.85 1.23 -1.48
C THR A 107 28.37 1.93 -0.23
N ASN A 108 27.63 1.84 0.87
CA ASN A 108 28.08 2.27 2.18
C ASN A 108 29.20 1.34 2.73
N GLY A 109 29.72 1.66 3.93
CA GLY A 109 30.78 0.87 4.58
C GLY A 109 30.41 -0.59 4.92
N MET A 110 29.15 -1.00 4.70
CA MET A 110 28.66 -2.38 4.87
C MET A 110 28.38 -3.09 3.53
N GLY A 111 28.62 -2.43 2.38
CA GLY A 111 28.42 -3.01 1.06
C GLY A 111 26.99 -2.89 0.53
N TYR A 112 26.15 -2.02 1.10
CA TYR A 112 24.75 -1.82 0.67
C TYR A 112 24.55 -0.48 -0.02
N TYR A 113 23.58 -0.42 -0.92
CA TYR A 113 23.11 0.80 -1.58
C TYR A 113 22.07 1.49 -0.69
N SER A 114 22.50 2.49 0.08
CA SER A 114 21.65 3.14 1.09
C SER A 114 20.45 3.86 0.47
N ASP A 115 20.66 4.57 -0.64
CA ASP A 115 19.65 5.39 -1.29
C ASP A 115 18.67 4.52 -2.07
N SER A 116 19.19 3.50 -2.75
CA SER A 116 18.35 2.44 -3.32
C SER A 116 17.52 1.74 -2.24
N GLY A 117 18.09 1.51 -1.05
CA GLY A 117 17.36 0.94 0.09
C GLY A 117 16.16 1.77 0.54
N VAL A 118 16.29 3.11 0.55
CA VAL A 118 15.18 4.04 0.82
C VAL A 118 14.10 3.90 -0.25
N ILE A 119 14.48 3.96 -1.53
CA ILE A 119 13.54 3.83 -2.66
C ILE A 119 12.79 2.50 -2.61
N ILE A 120 13.49 1.40 -2.35
CA ILE A 120 12.88 0.06 -2.29
C ILE A 120 11.89 -0.04 -1.14
N THR A 121 12.24 0.51 0.01
CA THR A 121 11.38 0.48 1.21
C THR A 121 10.12 1.30 0.98
N ALA A 122 10.27 2.51 0.45
CA ALA A 122 9.15 3.37 0.10
C ALA A 122 8.25 2.71 -0.96
N ALA A 123 8.83 2.20 -2.05
CA ALA A 123 8.07 1.59 -3.14
C ALA A 123 7.21 0.42 -2.65
N ARG A 124 7.80 -0.46 -1.81
CA ARG A 124 7.08 -1.59 -1.21
C ARG A 124 5.88 -1.16 -0.36
N GLY A 125 5.97 0.00 0.29
CA GLY A 125 4.91 0.51 1.15
C GLY A 125 3.80 1.26 0.40
N THR A 126 4.01 1.63 -0.85
CA THR A 126 3.15 2.60 -1.55
C THR A 126 2.71 2.20 -2.96
N ILE A 127 3.65 1.80 -3.83
CA ILE A 127 3.42 1.66 -5.29
C ILE A 127 3.65 0.24 -5.83
N CYS A 128 4.10 -0.70 -4.99
CA CYS A 128 4.17 -2.11 -5.38
C CYS A 128 2.88 -2.84 -4.99
N ASP A 129 2.37 -3.67 -5.90
CA ASP A 129 1.17 -4.51 -5.72
C ASP A 129 1.43 -5.84 -4.98
#